data_AF-A0A7S3HKT5-F1
#
_entry.id   AF-A0A7S3HKT5-F1
#
_cell.length_a   1.000
_cell.length_b   1.000
_cell.length_c   1.000
_cell.angle_alpha   90.00
_cell.angle_beta   90.00
_cell.angle_gamma   90.00
#
_symmetry.space_group_name_H-M   'P 1'
#
loop_
_entity.id
_entity.type
_entity.pdbx_description
1 polymer ?
#
loop_
_entity_poly.entity_id
_entity_poly.type
_entity_poly.pdbx_seq_one_letter_code
_entity_poly.pdbx_strand_id
1 'polypeptide(L)'
;SFFSTVLGSARRRACSGGIMAGMPGIEGLSSRDQHAVMTHLNEMTLQENMNMYNNLVERCFSECITDFRTKTLAKGEEECVKRCVQKYMSFSSRVAQRFQEKQQQMAK
;
A
#
# COMPACT_ATOMS: atom_id res chain seq x y z
N SER A 1 12.55 -39.33 -21.01
CA SER A 1 13.83 -39.44 -20.29
C SER A 1 14.93 -38.76 -21.09
N PHE A 2 15.22 -37.50 -20.82
CA PHE A 2 16.54 -36.85 -20.95
C PHE A 2 16.34 -35.39 -20.47
N PHE A 3 17.00 -35.07 -19.35
CA PHE A 3 17.30 -33.72 -18.87
C PHE A 3 16.24 -32.91 -18.13
N SER A 4 15.84 -33.46 -16.99
CA SER A 4 15.40 -32.75 -15.77
C SER A 4 16.49 -31.94 -15.05
N THR A 5 17.47 -31.31 -15.73
CA THR A 5 18.66 -30.75 -15.02
C THR A 5 19.05 -29.34 -15.45
N VAL A 6 18.10 -28.40 -15.48
CA VAL A 6 18.43 -26.97 -15.25
C VAL A 6 17.44 -26.40 -14.23
N LEU A 7 17.60 -26.88 -12.99
CA LEU A 7 17.30 -26.06 -11.82
C LEU A 7 18.30 -24.90 -11.83
N GLY A 8 17.82 -23.66 -11.86
CA GLY A 8 18.72 -22.51 -11.77
C GLY A 8 18.05 -21.16 -11.86
N SER A 9 17.33 -20.78 -10.79
CA SER A 9 17.23 -19.38 -10.36
C SER A 9 16.29 -18.43 -11.12
N ALA A 10 14.98 -18.59 -10.92
CA ALA A 10 14.08 -17.43 -10.83
C ALA A 10 12.79 -17.78 -10.09
N ARG A 11 12.93 -17.87 -8.77
CA ARG A 11 11.93 -17.55 -7.74
C ARG A 11 10.47 -17.49 -8.22
N ARG A 12 9.76 -18.58 -7.89
CA ARG A 12 8.31 -18.57 -7.65
C ARG A 12 7.93 -17.28 -6.92
N ARG A 13 7.23 -16.37 -7.59
CA ARG A 13 6.30 -15.47 -6.91
C ARG A 13 4.92 -15.91 -7.35
N ALA A 14 4.40 -16.86 -6.56
CA ALA A 14 2.98 -17.01 -6.43
C ALA A 14 2.41 -15.63 -6.05
N CYS A 15 1.68 -15.00 -6.98
CA CYS A 15 0.68 -14.03 -6.60
C CYS A 15 -0.46 -14.83 -5.96
N SER A 16 -0.31 -15.12 -4.68
CA SER A 16 -1.34 -15.73 -3.84
C SER A 16 -1.22 -15.10 -2.48
N GLY A 17 -2.29 -14.42 -2.05
CA GLY A 17 -2.39 -13.83 -0.72
C GLY A 17 -3.01 -12.45 -0.79
N GLY A 18 -4.34 -12.40 -0.68
CA GLY A 18 -5.11 -11.17 -0.56
C GLY A 18 -4.75 -10.36 0.68
N ILE A 19 -5.07 -9.07 0.62
CA ILE A 19 -4.78 -8.06 1.66
C ILE A 19 -5.73 -8.16 2.87
N MET A 20 -6.59 -9.17 2.96
CA MET A 20 -7.52 -9.35 4.08
C MET A 20 -6.93 -10.29 5.16
N ALA A 21 -5.85 -9.88 5.83
CA ALA A 21 -5.42 -10.53 7.07
C ALA A 21 -6.16 -9.84 8.24
N GLY A 22 -6.84 -10.66 9.05
CA GLY A 22 -7.89 -10.29 10.01
C GLY A 22 -7.68 -9.04 10.85
N MET A 23 -8.75 -8.26 11.01
CA MET A 23 -8.84 -7.28 12.09
C MET A 23 -8.93 -8.01 13.43
N PRO A 24 -7.95 -7.83 14.33
CA PRO A 24 -8.04 -8.37 15.68
C PRO A 24 -9.10 -7.57 16.48
N GLY A 25 -9.98 -8.25 17.22
CA GLY A 25 -10.86 -7.59 18.21
C GLY A 25 -12.37 -7.58 17.92
N ILE A 26 -12.84 -8.15 16.80
CA ILE A 26 -14.29 -8.28 16.52
C ILE A 26 -14.93 -9.59 17.02
N GLU A 27 -14.13 -10.51 17.56
CA GLU A 27 -14.55 -11.85 18.01
C GLU A 27 -15.33 -11.85 19.34
N GLY A 28 -15.36 -10.72 20.06
CA GLY A 28 -16.03 -10.60 21.36
C GLY A 28 -17.36 -9.84 21.38
N LEU A 29 -17.87 -9.39 20.23
CA LEU A 29 -19.02 -8.48 20.16
C LEU A 29 -20.31 -9.21 19.75
N SER A 30 -21.46 -8.73 20.26
CA SER A 30 -22.79 -9.19 19.86
C SER A 30 -23.02 -8.96 18.36
N SER A 31 -23.82 -9.81 17.70
CA SER A 31 -24.10 -9.74 16.25
C SER A 31 -24.61 -8.37 15.80
N ARG A 32 -25.30 -7.66 16.70
CA ARG A 32 -25.83 -6.32 16.46
C ARG A 32 -24.75 -5.23 16.53
N ASP A 33 -23.75 -5.41 17.38
CA ASP A 33 -22.62 -4.48 17.54
C ASP A 33 -21.57 -4.67 16.45
N GLN A 34 -21.39 -5.89 15.94
CA GLN A 34 -20.51 -6.16 14.79
C GLN A 34 -20.90 -5.34 13.57
N HIS A 35 -22.20 -5.14 13.32
CA HIS A 35 -22.65 -4.35 12.17
C HIS A 35 -22.37 -2.85 12.34
N ALA A 36 -22.53 -2.34 13.57
CA ALA A 36 -22.19 -0.96 13.90
C ALA A 36 -20.68 -0.71 13.77
N VAL A 37 -19.87 -1.63 14.28
CA VAL A 37 -18.39 -1.58 14.16
C VAL A 37 -17.97 -1.64 12.70
N MET A 38 -18.52 -2.56 11.89
CA MET A 38 -18.18 -2.67 10.46
C MET A 38 -18.50 -1.38 9.69
N THR A 39 -19.60 -0.72 10.02
CA THR A 39 -19.99 0.56 9.40
C THR A 39 -18.97 1.66 9.70
N HIS A 40 -18.55 1.78 10.96
CA HIS A 40 -17.50 2.74 11.33
C HIS A 40 -16.12 2.40 10.75
N LEU A 41 -15.76 1.12 10.68
CA LEU A 41 -14.50 0.70 10.05
C LEU A 41 -14.44 1.10 8.57
N ASN A 42 -15.54 0.93 7.83
CA ASN A 42 -15.63 1.36 6.44
C ASN A 42 -15.49 2.88 6.32
N GLU A 43 -16.14 3.64 7.19
CA GLU A 43 -16.03 5.10 7.21
C GLU A 43 -14.59 5.56 7.45
N MET A 44 -13.91 4.98 8.44
CA MET A 44 -12.51 5.27 8.73
C MET A 44 -11.59 4.88 7.56
N THR A 45 -11.83 3.72 6.95
CA THR A 45 -11.06 3.26 5.78
C THR A 45 -11.15 4.25 4.61
N LEU A 46 -12.35 4.80 4.35
CA LEU A 46 -12.53 5.81 3.30
C LEU A 46 -11.78 7.11 3.63
N GLN A 47 -11.83 7.55 4.88
CA GLN A 47 -11.10 8.74 5.32
C GLN A 47 -9.57 8.54 5.19
N GLU A 48 -9.06 7.38 5.59
CA GLU A 48 -7.65 7.01 5.44
C GLU A 48 -7.23 6.98 3.97
N ASN A 49 -8.08 6.44 3.09
CA ASN A 49 -7.83 6.43 1.66
C ASN A 49 -7.69 7.85 1.10
N MET A 50 -8.60 8.76 1.48
CA MET A 50 -8.53 10.17 1.05
C MET A 50 -7.26 10.86 1.54
N ASN A 51 -6.87 10.62 2.79
CA ASN A 51 -5.62 11.14 3.33
C ASN A 51 -4.41 10.60 2.57
N MET A 52 -4.38 9.30 2.26
CA MET A 52 -3.33 8.70 1.45
C MET A 52 -3.22 9.35 0.07
N TYR A 53 -4.34 9.59 -0.61
CA TYR A 53 -4.37 10.24 -1.92
C TYR A 53 -3.83 11.67 -1.86
N ASN A 54 -4.24 12.47 -0.87
CA ASN A 54 -3.77 13.85 -0.72
C ASN A 54 -2.24 13.90 -0.50
N ASN A 55 -1.73 13.07 0.41
CA ASN A 55 -0.28 12.98 0.67
C ASN A 55 0.51 12.51 -0.56
N LEU A 56 -0.03 11.56 -1.32
CA LEU A 56 0.59 11.09 -2.55
C LEU A 56 0.74 12.22 -3.58
N VAL A 57 -0.35 12.97 -3.82
CA VAL A 57 -0.37 14.07 -4.78
C VAL A 57 0.61 15.16 -4.38
N GLU A 58 0.56 15.60 -3.11
CA GLU A 58 1.47 16.63 -2.59
C GLU A 58 2.94 16.23 -2.75
N ARG A 59 3.27 14.98 -2.39
CA ARG A 59 4.66 14.50 -2.48
C ARG A 59 5.14 14.41 -3.91
N CYS A 60 4.36 13.83 -4.81
CA CYS A 60 4.77 13.70 -6.21
C CYS A 60 4.82 15.05 -6.91
N PHE A 61 3.95 15.99 -6.55
CA PHE A 61 4.02 17.36 -7.05
C PHE A 61 5.31 18.05 -6.62
N SER A 62 5.65 18.00 -5.32
CA SER A 62 6.85 18.64 -4.77
C SER A 62 8.16 18.07 -5.31
N GLU A 63 8.20 16.79 -5.67
CA GLU A 63 9.44 16.12 -6.11
C GLU A 63 9.61 16.13 -7.64
N CYS A 64 8.51 16.07 -8.39
CA CYS A 64 8.56 15.89 -9.85
C CYS A 64 8.23 17.15 -10.65
N ILE A 65 7.46 18.10 -10.10
CA ILE A 65 7.08 19.31 -10.83
C ILE A 65 8.04 20.42 -10.44
N THR A 66 8.93 20.78 -11.37
CA THR A 66 10.02 21.74 -11.11
C THR A 66 10.02 22.90 -12.10
N ASP A 67 9.39 22.73 -13.27
CA ASP A 67 9.33 23.78 -14.27
C ASP A 67 7.89 24.30 -14.43
N PHE A 68 7.71 25.60 -14.18
CA PHE A 68 6.42 26.30 -14.28
C PHE A 68 6.27 27.13 -15.57
N ARG A 69 7.13 26.91 -16.57
CA ARG A 69 7.07 27.63 -17.85
C ARG A 69 5.83 27.31 -18.69
N THR A 70 5.21 26.14 -18.50
CA THR A 70 4.04 25.69 -19.27
C THR A 70 2.92 25.18 -18.36
N LYS A 71 1.67 25.32 -18.80
CA LYS A 71 0.48 24.79 -18.09
C LYS A 71 0.33 23.27 -18.19
N THR A 72 1.11 22.65 -19.06
CA THR A 72 1.14 21.19 -19.29
C THR A 72 2.43 20.63 -18.73
N LEU A 73 2.36 19.43 -18.16
CA LEU A 73 3.55 18.72 -17.70
C LEU A 73 4.46 18.37 -18.88
N ALA A 74 5.76 18.53 -18.69
CA ALA A 74 6.73 18.02 -19.66
C ALA A 74 6.78 16.49 -19.60
N LYS A 75 7.17 15.83 -20.70
CA LYS A 75 7.26 14.35 -20.75
C LYS A 75 8.13 13.75 -19.62
N GLY A 76 9.19 14.46 -19.22
CA GLY A 76 10.06 14.05 -18.10
C GLY A 76 9.34 14.11 -16.75
N GLU A 77 8.51 15.13 -16.53
CA GLU A 77 7.71 15.27 -15.31
C GLU A 77 6.61 14.22 -15.25
N GLU A 78 5.93 13.95 -16.38
CA GLU A 78 4.95 12.86 -16.46
C GLU A 78 5.54 11.49 -16.12
N GLU A 79 6.75 11.20 -16.60
CA GLU A 79 7.44 9.96 -16.29
C GLU A 79 7.90 9.90 -14.82
N CYS A 80 8.37 11.03 -14.27
CA CYS A 80 8.69 11.15 -12.85
C CYS A 80 7.47 10.86 -11.97
N VAL A 81 6.31 11.48 -12.26
CA VAL A 81 5.08 11.29 -11.48
C VAL A 81 4.65 9.82 -11.51
N LYS A 82 4.69 9.14 -12.66
CA LYS A 82 4.38 7.71 -12.77
C LYS A 82 5.28 6.85 -11.87
N ARG A 83 6.59 7.12 -11.87
CA ARG A 83 7.56 6.42 -11.01
C ARG A 83 7.36 6.76 -9.53
N CYS A 84 7.05 8.02 -9.21
CA CYS A 84 6.77 8.49 -7.85
C CYS A 84 5.59 7.72 -7.24
N VAL A 85 4.48 7.60 -7.97
CA VAL A 85 3.29 6.87 -7.50
C VAL A 85 3.60 5.40 -7.21
N GLN A 86 4.31 4.71 -8.10
CA GLN A 86 4.72 3.31 -7.87
C GLN A 86 5.64 3.17 -6.66
N LYS A 87 6.58 4.10 -6.49
CA LYS A 87 7.52 4.11 -5.37
C LYS A 87 6.80 4.40 -4.05
N TYR A 88 5.84 5.32 -4.03
CA TYR A 88 5.07 5.65 -2.83
C TYR A 88 4.22 4.47 -2.37
N MET A 89 3.48 3.83 -3.27
CA MET A 89 2.64 2.66 -2.92
C MET A 89 3.47 1.50 -2.38
N SER A 90 4.60 1.20 -3.03
CA SER A 90 5.52 0.16 -2.55
C SER A 90 6.22 0.54 -1.24
N PHE A 91 6.52 1.82 -1.04
CA PHE A 91 7.06 2.33 0.22
C PHE A 91 6.04 2.17 1.36
N SER A 92 4.81 2.64 1.18
CA SER A 92 3.74 2.55 2.18
C SER A 92 3.47 1.11 2.62
N SER A 93 3.44 0.16 1.67
CA SER A 93 3.32 -1.28 1.97
C SER A 93 4.47 -1.80 2.83
N ARG A 94 5.72 -1.42 2.48
CA ARG A 94 6.90 -1.88 3.24
C ARG A 94 6.95 -1.26 4.63
N VAL A 95 6.59 0.01 4.77
CA VAL A 95 6.50 0.69 6.07
C VAL A 95 5.46 0.00 6.95
N ALA A 96 4.28 -0.31 6.41
CA ALA A 96 3.24 -1.04 7.14
C ALA A 96 3.73 -2.40 7.65
N GLN A 97 4.45 -3.17 6.83
CA GLN A 97 5.04 -4.44 7.24
C GLN A 97 6.05 -4.28 8.39
N ARG A 98 7.00 -3.33 8.27
CA ARG A 98 8.00 -3.09 9.32
C ARG A 98 7.36 -2.56 10.61
N PHE A 99 6.31 -1.75 10.48
CA PHE A 99 5.56 -1.25 11.62
C PHE A 99 4.91 -2.40 12.39
N GLN A 100 4.21 -3.30 11.70
CA GLN A 100 3.62 -4.50 12.32
C GLN A 100 4.67 -5.37 13.02
N GLU A 101 5.83 -5.60 12.40
CA GLU A 101 6.93 -6.33 13.02
C GLU A 101 7.42 -5.66 14.30
N LYS A 102 7.56 -4.32 14.32
CA LYS A 102 7.96 -3.57 15.51
C LYS A 102 6.89 -3.56 16.60
N GLN A 103 5.62 -3.45 16.24
CA GLN A 103 4.52 -3.51 17.20
C GLN A 103 4.48 -4.86 17.92
N GLN A 104 4.74 -5.96 17.21
CA GLN A 104 4.85 -7.30 17.81
C GLN A 104 6.07 -7.45 18.74
N GLN A 105 7.17 -6.75 18.46
CA GLN A 105 8.35 -6.74 19.33
C GLN A 105 8.13 -5.92 20.60
N MET A 106 7.39 -4.81 20.53
CA MET A 106 7.08 -3.97 21.69
C MET A 106 5.96 -4.54 22.57
N ALA A 107 5.15 -5.46 22.05
CA ALA A 107 4.11 -6.16 22.80
C ALA A 107 4.61 -7.39 23.59
N LYS A 108 5.93 -7.68 23.56
CA LYS A 108 6.59 -8.71 24.37
C LYS A 108 7.36 -8.08 25.51
#